data_AF-A0AAW4YEL4-F1
#
_entry.id   AF-A0AAW4YEL4-F1
#
_cell.length_a   1.000
_cell.length_b   1.000
_cell.length_c   1.000
_cell.angle_alpha   90.00
_cell.angle_beta   90.00
_cell.angle_gamma   90.00
#
_symmetry.space_group_name_H-M   'P 1'
#
loop_
_entity.id
_entity.type
_entity.pdbx_description
1 polymer ?
#
loop_
_entity_poly.entity_id
_entity_poly.type
_entity_poly.pdbx_seq_one_letter_code
_entity_poly.pdbx_strand_id
1 'polypeptide(L)'
;MKKVFLAALVVASLFASCSSEKTFKKKDGSTITAKPYGWASKENKVEGVNYELNAPDVVVSIIFASSVIAPALLTAYDVWEPVSYTEPSK
;
A
#
# COMPACT_ATOMS: atom_id res chain seq x y z
N MET A 1 -11.00 -23.29 20.81
CA MET A 1 -11.79 -22.85 19.63
C MET A 1 -12.03 -21.33 19.62
N LYS A 2 -12.65 -20.73 20.65
CA LYS A 2 -12.94 -19.27 20.67
C LYS A 2 -11.71 -18.35 20.48
N LYS A 3 -10.56 -18.73 21.04
CA LYS A 3 -9.29 -17.97 20.92
C LYS A 3 -8.68 -18.02 19.50
N VAL A 4 -8.86 -19.14 18.79
CA VAL A 4 -8.35 -19.33 17.43
C VAL A 4 -9.18 -18.53 16.43
N PHE A 5 -10.51 -18.50 16.61
CA PHE A 5 -11.40 -17.65 15.83
C PHE A 5 -11.10 -16.16 16.01
N LEU A 6 -10.83 -15.71 17.24
CA LEU A 6 -10.48 -14.31 17.51
C LEU A 6 -9.15 -13.93 16.84
N ALA A 7 -8.14 -14.79 16.93
CA ALA A 7 -6.86 -14.58 16.27
C ALA A 7 -7.01 -14.55 14.74
N ALA A 8 -7.79 -15.47 14.16
CA ALA A 8 -8.07 -15.47 12.73
C ALA A 8 -8.82 -14.21 12.28
N LEU A 9 -9.75 -13.69 13.08
CA LEU A 9 -10.48 -12.46 12.78
C LEU A 9 -9.57 -11.23 12.83
N VAL A 10 -8.66 -11.15 13.81
CA VAL A 10 -7.66 -10.09 13.90
C VAL A 10 -6.74 -10.13 12.69
N VAL A 11 -6.23 -11.31 12.32
CA VAL A 11 -5.40 -11.49 11.13
C VAL A 11 -6.15 -11.10 9.86
N ALA A 12 -7.41 -11.51 9.70
CA ALA A 12 -8.23 -11.13 8.54
C ALA A 12 -8.49 -9.62 8.47
N SER A 13 -8.68 -8.93 9.60
CA SER A 13 -8.87 -7.48 9.65
C SER A 13 -7.60 -6.69 9.28
N LEU A 14 -6.42 -7.27 9.50
CA LEU A 14 -5.15 -6.67 9.09
C LEU A 14 -4.95 -6.71 7.57
N PHE A 15 -5.51 -7.71 6.88
CA PHE A 15 -5.52 -7.80 5.41
C PHE A 15 -6.62 -6.97 4.74
N ALA A 16 -7.48 -6.28 5.51
CA ALA A 16 -8.49 -5.39 4.95
C ALA A 16 -7.92 -4.02 4.53
N SER A 17 -6.69 -3.69 4.95
CA SER A 17 -5.98 -2.47 4.53
C SER A 17 -5.25 -2.68 3.21
N CYS A 18 -5.97 -3.12 2.16
CA CYS A 18 -5.41 -3.14 0.83
C CYS A 18 -5.08 -1.71 0.42
N SER A 19 -3.78 -1.42 0.30
CA SER A 19 -3.26 -0.27 -0.43
C SER A 19 -4.02 -0.18 -1.75
N SER A 20 -4.83 0.86 -1.93
CA SER A 20 -5.78 0.93 -3.05
C SER A 20 -5.27 1.92 -4.08
N GLU A 21 -5.49 1.62 -5.36
CA GLU A 21 -5.24 2.58 -6.42
C GLU A 21 -6.09 3.84 -6.20
N LYS A 22 -5.49 5.02 -6.44
CA LYS A 22 -6.17 6.31 -6.28
C LYS A 22 -6.15 7.07 -7.58
N THR A 23 -7.27 7.72 -7.86
CA THR A 23 -7.43 8.60 -9.01
C THR A 23 -7.45 10.04 -8.55
N PHE A 24 -6.55 10.85 -9.09
CA PHE A 24 -6.43 12.27 -8.81
C PHE A 24 -6.87 13.08 -10.03
N LYS A 25 -7.48 14.24 -9.77
CA LYS A 25 -7.81 15.22 -10.82
C LYS A 25 -6.67 16.23 -10.96
N LYS A 26 -6.24 16.48 -12.19
CA LYS A 26 -5.26 17.51 -12.53
C LYS A 26 -5.95 18.86 -12.72
N LYS A 27 -5.16 19.95 -12.77
CA LYS A 27 -5.70 21.31 -13.00
C LYS A 27 -6.31 21.49 -14.39
N ASP A 28 -5.83 20.75 -15.38
CA ASP A 28 -6.35 20.77 -16.76
C ASP A 28 -7.67 19.99 -16.93
N GLY A 29 -8.21 19.39 -15.86
CA GLY A 29 -9.42 18.59 -15.88
C GLY A 29 -9.22 17.11 -16.23
N SER A 30 -8.01 16.69 -16.62
CA SER A 30 -7.68 15.28 -16.83
C SER A 30 -7.51 14.54 -15.49
N THR A 31 -7.52 13.20 -15.55
CA THR A 31 -7.30 12.35 -14.37
C THR A 31 -6.01 11.56 -14.48
N ILE A 32 -5.44 11.21 -13.33
CA ILE A 32 -4.30 10.32 -13.20
C ILE A 32 -4.61 9.24 -12.18
N THR A 33 -4.44 7.99 -12.55
CA THR A 33 -4.61 6.85 -11.65
C THR A 33 -3.23 6.34 -11.25
N ALA A 34 -2.97 6.31 -9.95
CA ALA A 34 -1.73 5.84 -9.38
C ALA A 34 -2.00 4.59 -8.56
N LYS A 35 -1.18 3.57 -8.79
CA LYS A 35 -1.19 2.35 -7.99
C LYS A 35 -0.17 2.45 -6.86
N PRO A 36 -0.38 1.73 -5.75
CA PRO A 36 0.68 1.47 -4.80
C PRO A 36 1.90 0.86 -5.46
N TYR A 37 3.05 1.03 -4.82
CA TYR A 37 4.27 0.38 -5.25
C TYR A 37 5.15 -0.05 -4.09
N GLY A 38 6.03 -1.01 -4.35
CA GLY A 38 7.05 -1.45 -3.42
C GLY A 38 8.40 -1.60 -4.12
N TRP A 39 9.32 -2.34 -3.51
CA TRP A 39 10.67 -2.49 -4.06
C TRP A 39 10.71 -3.32 -5.35
N ALA A 40 9.72 -4.19 -5.59
CA ALA A 40 9.61 -5.03 -6.79
C ALA A 40 8.76 -4.40 -7.90
N SER A 41 8.05 -3.31 -7.62
CA SER A 41 7.14 -2.63 -8.56
C SER A 41 7.42 -1.13 -8.68
N LYS A 42 8.67 -0.70 -8.51
CA LYS A 42 9.07 0.72 -8.52
C LYS A 42 8.66 1.48 -9.78
N GLU A 43 8.52 0.78 -10.90
CA GLU A 43 8.01 1.30 -12.17
C GLU A 43 6.57 1.82 -12.09
N ASN A 44 5.78 1.41 -11.09
CA ASN A 44 4.44 1.95 -10.84
C ASN A 44 4.46 3.35 -10.22
N LYS A 45 5.63 3.87 -9.82
CA LYS A 45 5.74 5.21 -9.27
C LYS A 45 5.46 6.25 -10.35
N VAL A 46 4.44 7.07 -10.10
CA VAL A 46 3.99 8.11 -11.03
C VAL A 46 4.56 9.47 -10.61
N GLU A 47 5.08 10.23 -11.59
CA GLU A 47 5.59 11.58 -11.35
C GLU A 47 4.48 12.54 -10.90
N GLY A 48 4.80 13.40 -9.92
CA GLY A 48 3.84 14.32 -9.32
C GLY A 48 2.88 13.67 -8.32
N VAL A 49 2.84 12.34 -8.21
CA VAL A 49 2.09 11.66 -7.14
C VAL A 49 2.98 11.57 -5.90
N ASN A 50 2.46 12.07 -4.78
CA ASN A 50 3.05 11.90 -3.47
C ASN A 50 2.61 10.56 -2.90
N TYR A 51 3.57 9.83 -2.35
CA TYR A 51 3.36 8.53 -1.73
C TYR A 51 3.79 8.56 -0.27
N GLU A 52 3.04 7.86 0.57
CA GLU A 52 3.35 7.67 1.99
C GLU A 52 3.49 6.18 2.29
N LEU A 53 4.18 5.85 3.38
CA LEU A 53 4.31 4.46 3.82
C LEU A 53 2.94 3.94 4.28
N ASN A 54 2.54 2.78 3.76
CA ASN A 54 1.39 2.06 4.28
C ASN A 54 1.76 1.44 5.63
N ALA A 55 1.52 2.20 6.71
CA ALA A 55 1.85 1.79 8.07
C ALA A 55 1.21 0.44 8.48
N PRO A 56 -0.06 0.14 8.15
CA PRO A 56 -0.62 -1.20 8.28
C PRO A 56 0.25 -2.30 7.65
N ASP A 57 0.65 -2.18 6.39
CA ASP A 57 1.44 -3.20 5.70
C ASP A 57 2.82 -3.38 6.35
N VAL A 58 3.44 -2.28 6.80
CA VAL A 58 4.71 -2.33 7.55
C VAL A 58 4.53 -3.07 8.88
N VAL A 59 3.47 -2.77 9.65
CA VAL A 59 3.20 -3.44 10.93
C VAL A 59 2.92 -4.93 10.73
N VAL A 60 2.15 -5.29 9.71
CA VAL A 60 1.87 -6.69 9.35
C VAL A 60 3.15 -7.41 8.95
N SER A 61 4.03 -6.76 8.18
CA SER A 61 5.33 -7.32 7.81
C SER A 61 6.20 -7.68 9.03
N ILE A 62 6.12 -6.90 10.11
CA ILE A 62 6.86 -7.16 11.35
C ILE A 62 6.23 -8.32 12.13
N ILE A 63 4.90 -8.33 12.27
CA ILE A 63 4.18 -9.39 13.00
C ILE A 63 4.41 -10.76 12.33
N PHE A 64 4.44 -10.79 11.00
CA PHE A 64 4.65 -12.01 10.21
C PHE A 64 6.12 -12.23 9.80
N ALA A 65 7.07 -11.49 10.38
CA ALA A 65 8.49 -11.60 10.03
C ALA A 65 9.03 -13.04 10.11
N SER A 66 8.51 -13.85 11.04
CA SER A 66 8.85 -15.27 11.19
C SER A 66 8.47 -16.14 9.99
N SER A 67 7.47 -15.71 9.20
CA SER A 67 7.02 -16.41 7.99
C SER A 67 7.79 -16.01 6.72
N VAL A 68 8.47 -14.85 6.75
CA VAL A 68 9.26 -14.21 5.67
C VAL A 68 8.49 -13.90 4.37
N ILE A 69 7.64 -14.82 3.90
CA ILE A 69 6.91 -14.76 2.64
C ILE A 69 5.86 -13.63 2.65
N ALA A 70 5.00 -13.57 3.66
CA ALA A 70 3.97 -12.52 3.73
C ALA A 70 4.57 -11.11 3.83
N PRO A 71 5.58 -10.86 4.69
CA PRO A 71 6.33 -9.60 4.72
C PRO A 71 6.97 -9.23 3.36
N ALA A 72 7.58 -10.22 2.69
CA ALA A 72 8.21 -10.00 1.39
C ALA A 72 7.19 -9.56 0.34
N LEU A 73 6.02 -10.21 0.28
CA LEU A 73 4.96 -9.87 -0.68
C LEU A 73 4.38 -8.47 -0.42
N LEU A 74 4.08 -8.14 0.84
CA LEU A 74 3.52 -6.83 1.20
C LEU A 74 4.51 -5.69 0.86
N THR A 75 5.77 -5.85 1.25
CA THR A 75 6.78 -4.81 0.99
C THR A 75 7.22 -4.74 -0.47
N ALA A 76 7.06 -5.84 -1.23
CA ALA A 76 7.42 -5.90 -2.65
C ALA A 76 6.52 -5.03 -3.52
N TYR A 77 5.21 -4.96 -3.21
CA TYR A 77 4.22 -4.36 -4.11
C TYR A 77 3.46 -3.17 -3.53
N ASP A 78 3.18 -3.13 -2.23
CA ASP A 78 2.13 -2.24 -1.70
C ASP A 78 2.60 -1.26 -0.61
N VAL A 79 3.91 -1.23 -0.35
CA VAL A 79 4.51 -0.50 0.78
C VAL A 79 4.32 1.03 0.71
N TRP A 80 4.23 1.58 -0.50
CA TRP A 80 4.02 3.01 -0.74
C TRP A 80 2.64 3.25 -1.33
N GLU A 81 1.76 3.88 -0.56
CA GLU A 81 0.40 4.21 -0.97
C GLU A 81 0.35 5.63 -1.56
N PRO A 82 -0.33 5.85 -2.70
CA PRO A 82 -0.54 7.19 -3.22
C PRO A 82 -1.47 7.98 -2.29
N VAL A 83 -1.12 9.22 -1.94
CA VAL A 83 -1.92 10.05 -1.01
C VAL A 83 -2.40 11.35 -1.62
N SER A 84 -1.61 11.97 -2.49
CA SER A 84 -1.95 13.23 -3.13
C SER A 84 -1.22 13.39 -4.46
N TYR A 85 -1.71 14.31 -5.28
CA TYR A 85 -1.06 14.72 -6.51
C TYR A 85 -0.67 16.20 -6.43
N THR A 86 0.58 16.49 -6.78
CA THR A 86 1.11 17.83 -6.96
C THR A 86 1.61 17.94 -8.38
N GLU A 87 1.11 18.92 -9.13
CA GLU A 87 1.57 19.16 -10.50
C GLU A 87 3.09 19.36 -10.50
N PRO A 88 3.85 18.60 -11.30
CA PRO A 88 5.28 18.82 -11.44
C PRO A 88 5.53 20.26 -11.91
N SER A 89 6.36 20.99 -11.17
CA SER A 89 6.86 22.28 -11.64
C SER A 89 7.89 22.00 -12.73
N LYS A 90 7.60 22.43 -13.96
CA LYS A 90 8.54 22.36 -15.09
C LYS A 90 9.83 23.12 -14.79
#